data_AF-A0A557ST46-F1
#
_entry.id   AF-A0A557ST46-F1
#
_cell.length_a   1.000
_cell.length_b   1.000
_cell.length_c   1.000
_cell.angle_alpha   90.00
_cell.angle_beta   90.00
_cell.angle_gamma   90.00
#
_symmetry.space_group_name_H-M   'P 1'
#
loop_
_entity.id
_entity.type
_entity.pdbx_description
1 polymer ?
#
loop_
_entity_poly.entity_id
_entity_poly.type
_entity_poly.pdbx_seq_one_letter_code
_entity_poly.pdbx_strand_id
1 'polypeptide(L)'
;MDFRITLFLIISFGISFGLLTNIPIAISQEGSSTTISSSEAVTSTNDAIVKAVLIVSQVAVAGLTFNEIFYKSLNYLRNKSERENGRRDKNSYYRSSTRFLKLIALCAIAIIAVSTLLLFLQVSSLEQELGLDTYSTFEITLSTSVGFVWILRICTSLLIIGSVIIYHVLILRINHSEFQELGNNKSIFINRKTLISFAFPGIFLSCILLSLFSDSMIGHSNALSSFSGIAVFTDWVHLVAISIWIGGLFYISTIILENSKHNLLESKGKNNGNLDSEKSNESQSVFSSFLMNFSFVAIIALTVIGITGLYLGRIHLQNIWSLFFTVYGNILIIKISLTLPMIILGKYNQDRIDELSHTRINRVDIQVNKNREYLERSRDKIIIKKIKKSVKIESLLGITIITIASFLSVTSPPSLSNMNISESQGRAEIATMGVFSYLDSNAFSLLVIILSIIIVLFGMLNLRKHATKIKELKEKNDF
;
A
#
# COMPACT_ATOMS: atom_id res chain seq x y z
N MET A 1 -14.76 5.85 -12.80
CA MET A 1 -14.40 6.34 -11.45
C MET A 1 -15.16 7.65 -11.24
N ASP A 2 -15.89 7.84 -10.13
CA ASP A 2 -16.64 9.09 -9.89
C ASP A 2 -15.68 10.29 -9.95
N PHE A 3 -16.06 11.36 -10.64
CA PHE A 3 -15.30 12.59 -10.75
C PHE A 3 -14.86 13.10 -9.37
N ARG A 4 -15.71 12.95 -8.35
CA ARG A 4 -15.42 13.37 -6.96
C ARG A 4 -14.25 12.62 -6.34
N ILE A 5 -14.06 11.35 -6.69
CA ILE A 5 -12.97 10.51 -6.15
C ILE A 5 -11.68 10.79 -6.88
N THR A 6 -11.76 10.89 -8.21
CA THR A 6 -10.60 11.28 -9.02
C THR A 6 -10.11 12.65 -8.57
N LEU A 7 -11.03 13.60 -8.38
CA LEU A 7 -10.73 14.91 -7.83
C LEU A 7 -10.14 14.82 -6.43
N PHE A 8 -10.67 13.97 -5.55
CA PHE A 8 -10.15 13.82 -4.18
C PHE A 8 -8.77 13.18 -4.13
N LEU A 9 -8.51 12.15 -4.93
CA LEU A 9 -7.19 11.54 -5.06
C LEU A 9 -6.21 12.52 -5.70
N ILE A 10 -6.62 13.28 -6.72
CA ILE A 10 -5.81 14.34 -7.33
C ILE A 10 -5.52 15.46 -6.33
N ILE A 11 -6.52 15.89 -5.54
CA ILE A 11 -6.33 16.91 -4.50
C ILE A 11 -5.42 16.37 -3.40
N SER A 12 -5.61 15.15 -2.91
CA SER A 12 -4.74 14.57 -1.89
C SER A 12 -3.31 14.43 -2.40
N PHE A 13 -3.13 13.92 -3.62
CA PHE A 13 -1.82 13.78 -4.27
C PHE A 13 -1.19 15.14 -4.58
N GLY A 14 -1.99 16.12 -5.01
CA GLY A 14 -1.57 17.48 -5.34
C GLY A 14 -1.24 18.33 -4.11
N ILE A 15 -1.98 18.20 -3.01
CA ILE A 15 -1.66 18.81 -1.71
C ILE A 15 -0.37 18.21 -1.19
N SER A 16 -0.23 16.87 -1.24
CA SER A 16 1.02 16.22 -0.87
C SER A 16 2.15 16.78 -1.73
N PHE A 17 2.06 16.69 -3.06
CA PHE A 17 3.09 17.16 -4.01
C PHE A 17 3.43 18.66 -3.88
N GLY A 18 2.45 19.54 -3.69
CA GLY A 18 2.68 20.97 -3.47
C GLY A 18 3.32 21.29 -2.11
N LEU A 19 3.09 20.46 -1.09
CA LEU A 19 3.86 20.52 0.15
C LEU A 19 5.29 20.00 -0.06
N LEU A 20 5.49 18.98 -0.91
CA LEU A 20 6.81 18.42 -1.23
C LEU A 20 7.76 19.45 -1.86
N THR A 21 7.28 20.32 -2.76
CA THR A 21 8.12 21.31 -3.45
C THR A 21 8.69 22.40 -2.55
N ASN A 22 8.18 22.53 -1.32
CA ASN A 22 8.62 23.52 -0.34
C ASN A 22 9.53 22.93 0.76
N ILE A 23 9.81 21.61 0.72
CA ILE A 23 10.72 20.98 1.67
C ILE A 23 12.15 21.11 1.13
N PRO A 24 13.11 21.70 1.89
CA PRO A 24 14.49 21.81 1.45
C PRO A 24 15.09 20.41 1.29
N ILE A 25 15.33 20.00 0.04
CA ILE A 25 16.14 18.82 -0.27
C ILE A 25 17.58 19.19 0.07
N ALA A 26 18.16 18.55 1.08
CA ALA A 26 19.56 18.73 1.40
C ALA A 26 20.39 18.20 0.22
N ILE A 27 20.93 19.11 -0.58
CA ILE A 27 21.93 18.79 -1.61
C ILE A 27 23.22 18.46 -0.85
N SER A 28 23.61 17.19 -0.86
CA SER A 28 24.87 16.75 -0.26
C SER A 28 26.05 17.45 -0.94
N GLN A 29 26.78 18.26 -0.17
CA GLN A 29 28.02 18.90 -0.57
C GLN A 29 29.14 17.85 -0.67
N GLU A 30 29.97 17.91 -1.72
CA GLU A 30 31.13 17.03 -1.92
C GLU A 30 32.15 17.19 -0.78
N GLY A 31 32.20 16.19 0.10
CA GLY A 31 33.28 16.03 1.07
C GLY A 31 34.27 14.98 0.57
N SER A 32 35.38 15.43 -0.02
CA SER A 32 36.52 14.55 -0.31
C SER A 32 37.16 14.08 1.00
N SER A 33 36.92 12.83 1.39
CA SER A 33 37.69 12.18 2.44
C SER A 33 38.21 10.84 1.92
N THR A 34 39.52 10.83 1.65
CA THR A 34 40.33 9.66 1.40
C THR A 34 40.50 8.91 2.72
N THR A 35 39.74 7.85 2.93
CA THR A 35 40.07 6.86 3.97
C THR A 35 39.65 5.47 3.50
N ILE A 36 40.64 4.59 3.43
CA ILE A 36 40.55 3.23 2.94
C ILE A 36 39.86 2.40 4.02
N SER A 37 38.59 2.04 3.82
CA SER A 37 37.99 0.88 4.47
C SER A 37 36.89 0.29 3.59
N SER A 38 36.99 -1.01 3.33
CA SER A 38 35.87 -1.81 2.87
C SER A 38 34.77 -1.80 3.92
N SER A 39 33.51 -1.54 3.56
CA SER A 39 32.37 -2.37 4.00
C SER A 39 31.05 -1.75 3.54
N GLU A 40 30.17 -2.59 3.00
CA GLU A 40 28.74 -2.34 3.13
C GLU A 40 28.44 -2.21 4.62
N ALA A 41 28.20 -0.98 5.09
CA ALA A 41 27.86 -0.73 6.47
C ALA A 41 26.40 -1.13 6.70
N VAL A 42 26.17 -2.04 7.65
CA VAL A 42 24.86 -2.26 8.26
C VAL A 42 24.86 -1.45 9.55
N THR A 43 24.07 -0.38 9.62
CA THR A 43 24.11 0.52 10.78
C THR A 43 23.73 -0.20 12.07
N SER A 44 22.63 -0.98 12.05
CA SER A 44 22.19 -1.82 13.16
C SER A 44 21.03 -2.74 12.75
N THR A 45 21.07 -4.01 13.16
CA THR A 45 19.94 -4.95 13.01
C THR A 45 18.71 -4.51 13.82
N ASN A 46 18.92 -3.86 14.97
CA ASN A 46 17.84 -3.36 15.81
C ASN A 46 17.09 -2.23 15.10
N ASP A 47 17.80 -1.34 14.40
CA ASP A 47 17.19 -0.27 13.61
C ASP A 47 16.31 -0.84 12.50
N ALA A 48 16.76 -1.92 11.83
CA ALA A 48 15.98 -2.59 10.79
C ALA A 48 14.64 -3.11 11.34
N ILE A 49 14.65 -3.75 12.50
CA ILE A 49 13.46 -4.34 13.13
C ILE A 49 12.49 -3.23 13.57
N VAL A 50 13.00 -2.19 14.21
CA VAL A 50 12.19 -1.04 14.63
C VAL A 50 11.59 -0.33 13.41
N LYS A 51 12.41 -0.10 12.37
CA LYS A 51 11.97 0.50 11.10
C LYS A 51 10.96 -0.37 10.35
N ALA A 52 11.02 -1.69 10.47
CA ALA A 52 9.99 -2.58 9.91
C ALA A 52 8.60 -2.25 10.47
N VAL A 53 8.49 -2.07 11.80
CA VAL A 53 7.22 -1.74 12.45
C VAL A 53 6.68 -0.38 11.96
N LEU A 54 7.58 0.59 11.77
CA LEU A 54 7.23 1.90 11.22
C LEU A 54 6.64 1.78 9.81
N ILE A 55 7.38 1.18 8.88
CA ILE A 55 6.98 1.07 7.47
C ILE A 55 5.70 0.25 7.35
N VAL A 56 5.59 -0.87 8.07
CA VAL A 56 4.35 -1.69 8.10
C VAL A 56 3.17 -0.86 8.58
N SER A 57 3.34 -0.05 9.62
CA SER A 57 2.27 0.82 10.13
C SER A 57 1.86 1.89 9.11
N GLN A 58 2.81 2.50 8.41
CA GLN A 58 2.51 3.51 7.39
C GLN A 58 1.81 2.91 6.16
N VAL A 59 2.33 1.79 5.65
CA VAL A 59 1.72 1.02 4.54
C VAL A 59 0.31 0.58 4.91
N ALA A 60 0.10 0.12 6.16
CA ALA A 60 -1.21 -0.26 6.65
C ALA A 60 -2.18 0.93 6.67
N VAL A 61 -1.80 2.08 7.22
CA VAL A 61 -2.67 3.28 7.25
C VAL A 61 -3.02 3.74 5.84
N ALA A 62 -2.04 3.82 4.94
CA ALA A 62 -2.25 4.23 3.55
C ALA A 62 -3.17 3.27 2.81
N GLY A 63 -2.92 1.95 2.91
CA GLY A 63 -3.74 0.94 2.26
C GLY A 63 -5.15 0.83 2.84
N LEU A 64 -5.31 0.84 4.17
CA LEU A 64 -6.62 0.85 4.84
C LEU A 64 -7.45 2.04 4.36
N THR A 65 -6.85 3.24 4.34
CA THR A 65 -7.53 4.48 4.00
C THR A 65 -7.94 4.53 2.53
N PHE A 66 -7.01 4.22 1.63
CA PHE A 66 -7.28 4.18 0.19
C PHE A 66 -8.40 3.19 -0.13
N ASN A 67 -8.33 1.98 0.44
CA ASN A 67 -9.31 0.93 0.16
C ASN A 67 -10.66 1.19 0.81
N GLU A 68 -10.72 1.87 1.96
CA GLU A 68 -11.98 2.34 2.55
C GLU A 68 -12.66 3.39 1.65
N ILE A 69 -11.91 4.36 1.11
CA ILE A 69 -12.43 5.34 0.14
C ILE A 69 -12.93 4.62 -1.10
N PHE A 70 -12.14 3.68 -1.63
CA PHE A 70 -12.48 2.89 -2.81
C PHE A 70 -13.74 2.03 -2.60
N TYR A 71 -13.86 1.37 -1.45
CA TYR A 71 -15.01 0.57 -1.07
C TYR A 71 -16.29 1.43 -0.95
N LYS A 72 -16.20 2.57 -0.25
CA LYS A 72 -17.32 3.50 -0.10
C LYS A 72 -17.75 4.11 -1.44
N SER A 73 -16.80 4.42 -2.31
CA SER A 73 -17.02 4.88 -3.67
C SER A 73 -17.88 3.91 -4.48
N LEU A 74 -17.48 2.63 -4.52
CA LEU A 74 -18.15 1.63 -5.34
C LEU A 74 -19.60 1.43 -4.88
N ASN A 75 -19.80 1.37 -3.58
CA ASN A 75 -21.11 1.29 -2.98
C ASN A 75 -21.93 2.56 -3.29
N TYR A 76 -21.33 3.76 -3.27
CA TYR A 76 -22.05 5.02 -3.54
C TYR A 76 -22.63 5.05 -4.94
N LEU A 77 -21.83 4.67 -5.93
CA LEU A 77 -22.26 4.57 -7.32
C LEU A 77 -23.37 3.52 -7.50
N ARG A 78 -23.27 2.38 -6.82
CA ARG A 78 -24.29 1.33 -6.86
C ARG A 78 -25.62 1.82 -6.28
N ASN A 79 -25.60 2.39 -5.08
CA ASN A 79 -26.81 2.87 -4.41
C ASN A 79 -27.46 4.03 -5.20
N LYS A 80 -26.67 4.87 -5.87
CA LYS A 80 -27.19 5.91 -6.76
C LYS A 80 -27.97 5.31 -7.93
N SER A 81 -27.41 4.29 -8.59
CA SER A 81 -28.09 3.57 -9.68
C SER A 81 -29.38 2.86 -9.22
N GLU A 82 -29.38 2.23 -8.04
CA GLU A 82 -30.58 1.59 -7.49
C GLU A 82 -31.71 2.59 -7.19
N ARG A 83 -31.36 3.81 -6.74
CA ARG A 83 -32.32 4.90 -6.53
C ARG A 83 -32.94 5.40 -7.83
N GLU A 84 -32.13 5.56 -8.88
CA GLU A 84 -32.62 5.96 -10.20
C GLU A 84 -33.57 4.90 -10.79
N ASN A 85 -33.34 3.62 -10.51
CA ASN A 85 -34.17 2.49 -10.95
C ASN A 85 -35.41 2.23 -10.08
N GLY A 86 -35.76 3.11 -9.13
CA GLY A 86 -36.98 2.99 -8.32
C GLY A 86 -37.01 1.80 -7.34
N ARG A 87 -35.87 1.11 -7.13
CA ARG A 87 -35.77 0.02 -6.14
C ARG A 87 -35.68 0.59 -4.72
N ARG A 88 -36.38 -0.06 -3.79
CA ARG A 88 -36.63 0.41 -2.42
C ARG A 88 -35.31 0.73 -1.70
N ASP A 89 -35.15 1.99 -1.27
CA ASP A 89 -34.00 2.57 -0.53
C ASP A 89 -33.82 1.85 0.82
N LYS A 90 -33.20 0.67 0.83
CA LYS A 90 -32.71 0.06 2.06
C LYS A 90 -31.51 0.90 2.48
N ASN A 91 -31.67 1.62 3.59
CA ASN A 91 -30.67 2.44 4.27
C ASN A 91 -29.33 1.70 4.49
N SER A 92 -28.51 1.53 3.46
CA SER A 92 -27.12 1.07 3.57
C SER A 92 -26.23 2.30 3.70
N TYR A 93 -26.40 3.01 4.81
CA TYR A 93 -25.53 4.15 5.11
C TYR A 93 -24.08 3.70 5.21
N TYR A 94 -23.20 4.51 4.60
CA TYR A 94 -21.74 4.42 4.66
C TYR A 94 -21.24 4.58 6.09
N ARG A 95 -21.39 3.54 6.91
CA ARG A 95 -20.78 3.51 8.23
C ARG A 95 -19.39 2.94 8.09
N SER A 96 -18.39 3.80 8.29
CA SER A 96 -17.04 3.31 8.48
C SER A 96 -17.02 2.38 9.68
N SER A 97 -16.41 1.22 9.53
CA SER A 97 -16.41 0.24 10.62
C SER A 97 -15.64 0.82 11.81
N THR A 98 -16.14 0.60 13.03
CA THR A 98 -15.39 1.00 14.23
C THR A 98 -14.02 0.32 14.31
N ARG A 99 -13.89 -0.86 13.69
CA ARG A 99 -12.62 -1.57 13.51
C ARG A 99 -11.64 -0.80 12.63
N PHE A 100 -12.08 -0.25 11.51
CA PHE A 100 -11.25 0.59 10.64
C PHE A 100 -10.63 1.75 11.43
N LEU A 101 -11.45 2.49 12.18
CA LEU A 101 -10.95 3.62 12.99
C LEU A 101 -9.98 3.20 14.08
N LYS A 102 -10.24 2.08 14.76
CA LYS A 102 -9.33 1.53 15.78
C LYS A 102 -7.98 1.12 15.16
N LEU A 103 -7.98 0.49 13.99
CA LEU A 103 -6.73 0.10 13.31
C LEU A 103 -5.93 1.32 12.84
N ILE A 104 -6.58 2.34 12.27
CA ILE A 104 -5.92 3.60 11.89
C ILE A 104 -5.28 4.26 13.13
N ALA A 105 -6.03 4.39 14.23
CA ALA A 105 -5.51 4.98 15.46
C ALA A 105 -4.34 4.17 16.04
N LEU A 106 -4.45 2.83 16.08
CA LEU A 106 -3.38 1.95 16.56
C LEU A 106 -2.09 2.12 15.74
N CYS A 107 -2.20 2.13 14.42
CA CYS A 107 -1.05 2.30 13.54
C CYS A 107 -0.45 3.71 13.66
N ALA A 108 -1.27 4.76 13.79
CA ALA A 108 -0.78 6.13 14.00
C ALA A 108 -0.03 6.29 15.34
N ILE A 109 -0.52 5.64 16.40
CA ILE A 109 0.18 5.58 17.69
C ILE A 109 1.51 4.81 17.54
N ALA A 110 1.52 3.70 16.81
CA ALA A 110 2.73 2.95 16.53
C ALA A 110 3.75 3.79 15.75
N ILE A 111 3.33 4.58 14.75
CA ILE A 111 4.21 5.49 14.01
C ILE A 111 4.86 6.49 14.97
N ILE A 112 4.11 7.08 15.89
CA ILE A 112 4.65 8.02 16.91
C ILE A 112 5.70 7.32 17.79
N ALA A 113 5.32 6.20 18.40
CA ALA A 113 6.18 5.49 19.34
C ALA A 113 7.48 5.01 18.67
N VAL A 114 7.36 4.41 17.49
CA VAL A 114 8.49 3.86 16.74
C VAL A 114 9.37 4.94 16.14
N SER A 115 8.80 6.05 15.63
CA SER A 115 9.60 7.16 15.12
C SER A 115 10.43 7.82 16.21
N THR A 116 9.86 7.98 17.41
CA THR A 116 10.59 8.50 18.57
C THR A 116 11.66 7.52 19.04
N LEU A 117 11.39 6.21 19.03
CA LEU A 117 12.42 5.21 19.34
C LEU A 117 13.59 5.25 18.34
N LEU A 118 13.32 5.39 17.04
CA LEU A 118 14.37 5.54 16.02
C LEU A 118 15.21 6.80 16.22
N LEU A 119 14.59 7.92 16.60
CA LEU A 119 15.32 9.14 16.94
C LEU A 119 16.27 8.91 18.12
N PHE A 120 15.79 8.26 19.19
CA PHE A 120 16.64 7.95 20.34
C PHE A 120 17.78 7.00 20.00
N LEU A 121 17.52 5.96 19.21
CA LEU A 121 18.57 5.04 18.74
C LEU A 121 19.66 5.79 17.95
N GLN A 122 19.25 6.73 17.10
CA GLN A 122 20.17 7.54 16.31
C GLN A 122 20.98 8.54 17.17
N VAL A 123 20.35 9.13 18.18
CA VAL A 123 21.04 10.00 19.15
C VAL A 123 22.08 9.18 19.92
N SER A 124 21.72 7.98 20.41
CA SER A 124 22.66 7.12 21.12
C SER A 124 23.83 6.65 20.25
N SER A 125 23.60 6.33 18.97
CA SER A 125 24.69 5.97 18.07
C SER A 125 25.64 7.16 17.82
N LEU A 126 25.09 8.36 17.66
CA LEU A 126 25.88 9.56 17.38
C LEU A 126 26.65 10.03 18.63
N GLU A 127 26.09 9.83 19.82
CA GLU A 127 26.74 10.10 21.12
C GLU A 127 28.02 9.27 21.25
N GLN A 128 27.93 7.97 20.92
CA GLN A 128 29.06 7.06 20.96
C GLN A 128 30.15 7.41 19.93
N GLU A 129 29.75 7.92 18.76
CA GLU A 129 30.68 8.26 17.67
C GLU A 129 31.39 9.60 17.91
N LEU A 130 30.66 10.63 18.35
CA LEU A 130 31.20 11.97 18.56
C LEU A 130 31.77 12.21 19.96
N GLY A 131 31.46 11.33 20.94
CA GLY A 131 31.85 11.50 22.34
C GLY A 131 31.25 12.74 23.01
N LEU A 132 30.12 13.24 22.48
CA LEU A 132 29.39 14.39 23.01
C LEU A 132 28.39 13.95 24.09
N ASP A 133 27.85 14.90 24.84
CA ASP A 133 26.73 14.63 25.74
C ASP A 133 25.42 14.39 24.96
N THR A 134 24.50 13.64 25.58
CA THR A 134 23.20 13.28 24.97
C THR A 134 22.40 14.52 24.57
N TYR A 135 22.49 15.62 25.32
CA TYR A 135 21.74 16.85 25.04
C TYR A 135 22.25 17.52 23.76
N SER A 136 23.56 17.76 23.66
CA SER A 136 24.16 18.35 22.45
C SER A 136 23.95 17.46 21.22
N THR A 137 24.05 16.14 21.39
CA THR A 137 23.80 15.17 20.31
C THR A 137 22.34 15.20 19.85
N PHE A 138 21.40 15.37 20.79
CA PHE A 138 19.98 15.52 20.49
C PHE A 138 19.68 16.82 19.72
N GLU A 139 20.28 17.95 20.13
CA GLU A 139 20.14 19.23 19.40
C GLU A 139 20.71 19.15 17.98
N ILE A 140 21.90 18.55 17.82
CA ILE A 140 22.49 18.30 16.51
C ILE A 140 21.54 17.46 15.67
N THR A 141 21.05 16.33 16.20
CA THR A 141 20.14 15.43 15.48
C THR A 141 18.85 16.14 15.06
N LEU A 142 18.26 16.96 15.93
CA LEU A 142 17.06 17.75 15.63
C LEU A 142 17.30 18.82 14.55
N SER A 143 18.51 19.38 14.47
CA SER A 143 18.87 20.34 13.43
C SER A 143 19.09 19.71 12.04
N THR A 144 19.21 18.38 11.97
CA THR A 144 19.39 17.65 10.70
C THR A 144 18.06 17.28 10.02
N SER A 145 18.15 16.70 8.82
CA SER A 145 17.00 16.15 8.09
C SER A 145 16.26 15.06 8.87
N VAL A 146 16.95 14.34 9.77
CA VAL A 146 16.37 13.32 10.66
C VAL A 146 15.36 13.96 11.61
N GLY A 147 15.74 15.09 12.23
CA GLY A 147 14.87 15.85 13.11
C GLY A 147 13.61 16.33 12.40
N PHE A 148 13.77 16.89 11.19
CA PHE A 148 12.64 17.32 10.37
C PHE A 148 11.67 16.18 10.05
N VAL A 149 12.18 15.01 9.63
CA VAL A 149 11.34 13.84 9.34
C VAL A 149 10.64 13.32 10.59
N TRP A 150 11.32 13.29 11.73
CA TRP A 150 10.69 12.92 12.99
C TRP A 150 9.52 13.86 13.30
N ILE A 151 9.72 15.18 13.27
CA ILE A 151 8.66 16.19 13.49
C ILE A 151 7.49 15.96 12.53
N LEU A 152 7.78 15.77 11.24
CA LEU A 152 6.77 15.54 10.21
C LEU A 152 5.92 14.30 10.50
N ARG A 153 6.55 13.18 10.92
CA ARG A 153 5.84 11.95 11.30
C ARG A 153 4.99 12.12 12.55
N ILE A 154 5.47 12.85 13.56
CA ILE A 154 4.70 13.15 14.77
C ILE A 154 3.49 14.02 14.42
N CYS A 155 3.68 15.12 13.70
CA CYS A 155 2.62 16.05 13.30
C CYS A 155 1.54 15.35 12.46
N THR A 156 1.93 14.60 11.42
CA THR A 156 0.99 13.87 10.56
C THR A 156 0.22 12.80 11.33
N SER A 157 0.87 12.07 12.25
CA SER A 157 0.21 11.04 13.07
C SER A 157 -0.75 11.63 14.10
N LEU A 158 -0.40 12.75 14.74
CA LEU A 158 -1.30 13.47 15.65
C LEU A 158 -2.52 14.03 14.91
N LEU A 159 -2.33 14.57 13.70
CA LEU A 159 -3.44 15.02 12.85
C LEU A 159 -4.36 13.85 12.47
N ILE A 160 -3.82 12.67 12.17
CA ILE A 160 -4.61 11.46 11.91
C ILE A 160 -5.42 11.08 13.16
N ILE A 161 -4.79 10.98 14.34
CA ILE A 161 -5.46 10.59 15.59
C ILE A 161 -6.57 11.59 15.95
N GLY A 162 -6.28 12.89 15.94
CA GLY A 162 -7.27 13.93 16.20
C GLY A 162 -8.44 13.86 15.23
N SER A 163 -8.15 13.67 13.94
CA SER A 163 -9.16 13.51 12.90
C SER A 163 -9.98 12.23 13.06
N VAL A 164 -9.41 11.13 13.56
CA VAL A 164 -10.14 9.88 13.90
C VAL A 164 -11.13 10.13 15.04
N ILE A 165 -10.70 10.81 16.10
CA ILE A 165 -11.57 11.13 17.26
C ILE A 165 -12.73 12.01 16.81
N ILE A 166 -12.45 13.08 16.07
CA ILE A 166 -13.48 14.00 15.55
C ILE A 166 -14.44 13.23 14.63
N TYR A 167 -13.93 12.41 13.71
CA TYR A 167 -14.76 11.62 12.81
C TYR A 167 -15.68 10.65 13.55
N HIS A 168 -15.17 9.98 14.59
CA HIS A 168 -15.96 9.08 15.42
C HIS A 168 -17.09 9.81 16.15
N VAL A 169 -16.79 10.96 16.78
CA VAL A 169 -17.79 11.79 17.47
C VAL A 169 -18.85 12.32 16.51
N LEU A 170 -18.44 12.80 15.31
CA LEU A 170 -19.37 13.28 14.30
C LEU A 170 -20.31 12.18 13.80
N ILE A 171 -19.81 10.96 13.56
CA ILE A 171 -20.65 9.82 13.17
C ILE A 171 -21.67 9.49 14.27
N LEU A 172 -21.27 9.52 15.54
CA LEU A 172 -22.18 9.26 16.66
C LEU A 172 -23.28 10.34 16.75
N ARG A 173 -22.90 11.61 16.64
CA ARG A 173 -23.84 12.74 16.71
C ARG A 173 -24.86 12.71 15.57
N ILE A 174 -24.39 12.45 14.35
CA ILE A 174 -25.23 12.32 13.15
C ILE A 174 -26.24 11.19 13.34
N ASN A 175 -25.80 10.00 13.77
CA ASN A 175 -26.72 8.88 13.97
C ASN A 175 -27.79 9.15 15.03
N HIS A 176 -27.47 9.93 16.08
CA HIS A 176 -28.45 10.33 17.08
C HIS A 176 -29.50 11.30 16.52
N SER A 177 -29.09 12.32 15.76
CA SER A 177 -30.03 13.27 15.14
C SER A 177 -30.94 12.64 14.08
N GLU A 178 -30.47 11.60 13.39
CA GLU A 178 -31.26 10.88 12.38
C GLU A 178 -32.50 10.21 12.98
N PHE A 179 -32.41 9.73 14.22
CA PHE A 179 -33.54 9.12 14.92
C PHE A 179 -34.62 10.15 15.31
N GLN A 180 -34.25 11.43 15.38
CA GLN A 180 -35.11 12.50 15.88
C GLN A 180 -35.78 13.31 14.76
N GLU A 181 -35.16 13.41 13.57
CA GLU A 181 -35.69 14.14 12.40
C GLU A 181 -36.14 13.20 11.26
N LEU A 182 -37.11 12.32 11.53
CA LEU A 182 -37.81 11.56 10.49
C LEU A 182 -38.83 12.48 9.76
N GLY A 183 -38.36 13.53 9.09
CA GLY A 183 -39.18 14.55 8.40
C GLY A 183 -38.45 15.27 7.25
N ASN A 184 -39.15 16.18 6.55
CA ASN A 184 -38.90 16.82 5.23
C ASN A 184 -37.45 17.13 4.76
N ASN A 185 -36.41 17.09 5.61
CA ASN A 185 -35.02 17.43 5.27
C ASN A 185 -34.07 16.23 5.06
N LYS A 186 -34.60 15.05 4.74
CA LYS A 186 -33.82 13.81 4.53
C LYS A 186 -32.66 13.97 3.52
N SER A 187 -32.85 14.75 2.45
CA SER A 187 -31.83 14.95 1.39
C SER A 187 -30.59 15.72 1.86
N ILE A 188 -30.78 16.79 2.66
CA ILE A 188 -29.69 17.62 3.21
C ILE A 188 -28.83 16.79 4.16
N PHE A 189 -29.47 15.97 4.99
CA PHE A 189 -28.80 15.10 5.94
C PHE A 189 -27.93 14.03 5.26
N ILE A 190 -28.44 13.40 4.19
CA ILE A 190 -27.71 12.42 3.38
C ILE A 190 -26.45 13.06 2.74
N ASN A 191 -26.56 14.28 2.22
CA ASN A 191 -25.43 14.97 1.60
C ASN A 191 -24.32 15.29 2.60
N ARG A 192 -24.66 15.76 3.80
CA ARG A 192 -23.69 16.02 4.89
C ARG A 192 -22.98 14.74 5.34
N LYS A 193 -23.71 13.66 5.57
CA LYS A 193 -23.15 12.35 5.98
C LYS A 193 -22.20 11.80 4.91
N THR A 194 -22.56 11.95 3.64
CA THR A 194 -21.71 11.53 2.50
C THR A 194 -20.43 12.34 2.46
N LEU A 195 -20.50 13.68 2.56
CA LEU A 195 -19.34 14.55 2.57
C LEU A 195 -18.34 14.18 3.68
N ILE A 196 -18.83 14.04 4.92
CA ILE A 196 -18.01 13.69 6.10
C ILE A 196 -17.39 12.31 5.94
N SER A 197 -18.10 11.35 5.33
CA SER A 197 -17.61 9.99 5.12
C SER A 197 -16.44 9.89 4.13
N PHE A 198 -16.26 10.89 3.25
CA PHE A 198 -15.12 10.97 2.34
C PHE A 198 -14.04 11.94 2.83
N ALA A 199 -14.41 13.09 3.42
CA ALA A 199 -13.48 14.12 3.86
C ALA A 199 -12.41 13.60 4.85
N PHE A 200 -12.83 12.93 5.92
CA PHE A 200 -11.89 12.43 6.94
C PHE A 200 -10.91 11.37 6.41
N PRO A 201 -11.36 10.34 5.68
CA PRO A 201 -10.43 9.44 5.01
C PRO A 201 -9.41 10.14 4.10
N GLY A 202 -9.72 11.22 3.39
CA GLY A 202 -8.66 11.90 2.63
C GLY A 202 -7.73 12.74 3.45
N ILE A 203 -8.17 13.29 4.58
CA ILE A 203 -7.24 13.89 5.54
C ILE A 203 -6.25 12.82 5.99
N PHE A 204 -6.73 11.62 6.33
CA PHE A 204 -5.85 10.49 6.67
C PHE A 204 -4.90 10.16 5.51
N LEU A 205 -5.42 10.11 4.27
CA LEU A 205 -4.66 9.78 3.08
C LEU A 205 -3.57 10.82 2.79
N SER A 206 -3.88 12.11 2.82
CA SER A 206 -2.88 13.17 2.60
C SER A 206 -1.81 13.17 3.69
N CYS A 207 -2.19 13.02 4.97
CA CYS A 207 -1.23 12.97 6.07
C CYS A 207 -0.29 11.76 5.94
N ILE A 208 -0.83 10.59 5.60
CA ILE A 208 0.00 9.39 5.48
C ILE A 208 0.84 9.37 4.20
N LEU A 209 0.37 9.93 3.10
CA LEU A 209 1.19 10.09 1.88
C LEU A 209 2.39 11.01 2.13
N LEU A 210 2.21 12.07 2.93
CA LEU A 210 3.30 12.95 3.37
C LEU A 210 4.27 12.20 4.30
N SER A 211 3.74 11.40 5.24
CA SER A 211 4.57 10.55 6.10
C SER A 211 5.40 9.53 5.30
N LEU A 212 4.84 8.88 4.29
CA LEU A 212 5.57 7.94 3.41
C LEU A 212 6.67 8.64 2.60
N PHE A 213 6.47 9.90 2.20
CA PHE A 213 7.52 10.66 1.51
C PHE A 213 8.75 10.88 2.39
N SER A 214 8.55 11.03 3.70
CA SER A 214 9.64 11.21 4.65
C SER A 214 10.61 10.01 4.68
N ASP A 215 10.15 8.81 4.35
CA ASP A 215 11.02 7.62 4.22
C ASP A 215 11.95 7.74 3.01
N SER A 216 11.44 8.23 1.88
CA SER A 216 12.24 8.45 0.67
C SER A 216 13.23 9.61 0.83
N MET A 217 12.96 10.59 1.69
CA MET A 217 13.90 11.68 2.00
C MET A 217 15.13 11.23 2.82
N ILE A 218 14.97 10.24 3.69
CA ILE A 218 16.09 9.69 4.50
C ILE A 218 16.69 8.44 3.84
N GLY A 219 16.06 7.91 2.80
CA GLY A 219 16.54 6.74 2.07
C GLY A 219 17.77 7.01 1.19
N HIS A 220 18.37 5.91 0.72
CA HIS A 220 19.54 5.93 -0.17
C HIS A 220 19.31 6.72 -1.46
N SER A 221 18.06 6.78 -1.93
CA SER A 221 17.66 7.59 -3.09
C SER A 221 18.01 9.08 -2.94
N ASN A 222 17.95 9.62 -1.72
CA ASN A 222 18.28 11.04 -1.47
C ASN A 222 19.79 11.30 -1.46
N ALA A 223 20.59 10.28 -1.15
CA ALA A 223 22.06 10.35 -1.06
C ALA A 223 22.77 10.24 -2.43
N LEU A 224 22.02 10.13 -3.53
CA LEU A 224 22.58 10.10 -4.87
C LEU A 224 23.18 11.47 -5.26
N SER A 225 24.39 11.45 -5.82
CA SER A 225 25.06 12.64 -6.35
C SER A 225 24.38 13.24 -7.60
N SER A 226 23.59 12.46 -8.32
CA SER A 226 22.89 12.88 -9.55
C SER A 226 21.46 12.35 -9.59
N PHE A 227 20.52 13.16 -10.06
CA PHE A 227 19.10 12.81 -10.20
C PHE A 227 18.39 12.34 -8.91
N SER A 228 18.91 12.73 -7.74
CA SER A 228 18.33 12.40 -6.42
C SER A 228 16.82 12.68 -6.34
N GLY A 229 16.35 13.83 -6.83
CA GLY A 229 14.91 14.14 -6.84
C GLY A 229 14.03 13.13 -7.58
N ILE A 230 14.49 12.58 -8.72
CA ILE A 230 13.75 11.56 -9.49
C ILE A 230 13.80 10.22 -8.75
N ALA A 231 14.93 9.87 -8.14
CA ALA A 231 15.08 8.65 -7.35
C ALA A 231 14.17 8.68 -6.10
N VAL A 232 14.15 9.79 -5.37
CA VAL A 232 13.29 10.02 -4.21
C VAL A 232 11.82 9.94 -4.60
N PHE A 233 11.41 10.60 -5.69
CA PHE A 233 10.04 10.51 -6.19
C PHE A 233 9.66 9.08 -6.60
N THR A 234 10.56 8.37 -7.27
CA THR A 234 10.31 6.99 -7.70
C THR A 234 10.19 6.04 -6.53
N ASP A 235 11.01 6.21 -5.49
CA ASP A 235 10.91 5.46 -4.24
C ASP A 235 9.59 5.74 -3.51
N TRP A 236 9.17 7.01 -3.45
CA TRP A 236 7.87 7.36 -2.89
C TRP A 236 6.71 6.72 -3.66
N VAL A 237 6.72 6.79 -4.99
CA VAL A 237 5.71 6.12 -5.85
C VAL A 237 5.72 4.61 -5.63
N HIS A 238 6.91 4.00 -5.47
CA HIS A 238 7.05 2.58 -5.15
C HIS A 238 6.37 2.23 -3.83
N LEU A 239 6.62 2.99 -2.76
CA LEU A 239 6.00 2.81 -1.44
C LEU A 239 4.48 3.03 -1.46
N VAL A 240 3.99 4.01 -2.22
CA VAL A 240 2.55 4.25 -2.41
C VAL A 240 1.90 3.06 -3.12
N ALA A 241 2.52 2.54 -4.18
CA ALA A 241 2.00 1.38 -4.90
C ALA A 241 2.00 0.11 -4.01
N ILE A 242 3.05 -0.11 -3.22
CA ILE A 242 3.10 -1.17 -2.19
C ILE A 242 1.95 -1.01 -1.19
N SER A 243 1.71 0.22 -0.73
CA SER A 243 0.64 0.53 0.22
C SER A 243 -0.75 0.21 -0.32
N ILE A 244 -1.01 0.55 -1.58
CA ILE A 244 -2.28 0.24 -2.26
C ILE A 244 -2.48 -1.28 -2.35
N TRP A 245 -1.44 -2.03 -2.74
CA TRP A 245 -1.52 -3.48 -2.90
C TRP A 245 -1.52 -4.25 -1.58
N ILE A 246 -0.42 -4.17 -0.81
CA ILE A 246 -0.25 -4.95 0.44
C ILE A 246 -1.19 -4.42 1.53
N GLY A 247 -1.27 -3.11 1.69
CA GLY A 247 -2.21 -2.52 2.66
C GLY A 247 -3.67 -2.74 2.26
N GLY A 248 -3.97 -2.89 0.97
CA GLY A 248 -5.29 -3.31 0.49
C GLY A 248 -5.63 -4.77 0.79
N LEU A 249 -4.67 -5.68 0.66
CA LEU A 249 -4.83 -7.07 1.11
C LEU A 249 -5.07 -7.14 2.63
N PHE A 250 -4.36 -6.31 3.39
CA PHE A 250 -4.58 -6.16 4.82
C PHE A 250 -5.98 -5.64 5.15
N TYR A 251 -6.48 -4.63 4.42
CA TYR A 251 -7.85 -4.13 4.53
C TYR A 251 -8.89 -5.22 4.24
N ILE A 252 -8.71 -5.99 3.17
CA ILE A 252 -9.62 -7.10 2.83
C ILE A 252 -9.61 -8.14 3.94
N SER A 253 -8.43 -8.53 4.42
CA SER A 253 -8.20 -9.53 5.45
C SER A 253 -8.89 -9.20 6.79
N THR A 254 -8.79 -7.93 7.20
CA THR A 254 -9.17 -7.48 8.56
C THR A 254 -10.55 -6.84 8.63
N ILE A 255 -10.96 -6.07 7.61
CA ILE A 255 -12.23 -5.35 7.61
C ILE A 255 -13.28 -6.15 6.86
N ILE A 256 -13.04 -6.40 5.57
CA ILE A 256 -14.05 -6.95 4.67
C ILE A 256 -14.39 -8.40 5.03
N LEU A 257 -13.37 -9.26 5.17
CA LEU A 257 -13.55 -10.68 5.43
C LEU A 257 -14.04 -10.98 6.85
N GLU A 258 -13.82 -10.10 7.81
CA GLU A 258 -14.31 -10.28 9.18
C GLU A 258 -15.76 -9.82 9.36
N ASN A 259 -16.15 -8.72 8.72
CA ASN A 259 -17.55 -8.27 8.71
C ASN A 259 -18.48 -9.34 8.11
N SER A 260 -18.01 -10.09 7.09
CA SER A 260 -18.74 -11.22 6.52
C SER A 260 -18.95 -12.38 7.52
N LYS A 261 -18.00 -12.62 8.45
CA LYS A 261 -18.12 -13.68 9.47
C LYS A 261 -19.20 -13.34 10.51
N HIS A 262 -19.30 -12.07 10.92
CA HIS A 262 -20.26 -11.63 11.92
C HIS A 262 -21.71 -11.77 11.42
N ASN A 263 -21.96 -11.32 10.19
CA ASN A 263 -23.29 -11.39 9.58
C ASN A 263 -23.78 -12.85 9.41
N LEU A 264 -22.88 -13.80 9.16
CA LEU A 264 -23.20 -15.22 9.05
C LEU A 264 -23.53 -15.89 10.39
N LEU A 265 -22.90 -15.45 11.48
CA LEU A 265 -23.15 -15.98 12.82
C LEU A 265 -24.45 -15.41 13.42
N GLU A 266 -24.73 -14.12 13.16
CA GLU A 266 -25.95 -13.45 13.61
C GLU A 266 -27.20 -14.02 12.90
N SER A 267 -27.09 -14.36 11.61
CA SER A 267 -28.15 -15.04 10.85
C SER A 267 -28.48 -16.45 11.35
N LYS A 268 -27.57 -17.11 12.07
CA LYS A 268 -27.85 -18.42 12.71
C LYS A 268 -28.74 -18.31 13.95
N GLY A 269 -28.86 -17.11 14.53
CA GLY A 269 -29.63 -16.86 15.77
C GLY A 269 -31.05 -16.31 15.55
N LYS A 270 -31.40 -15.89 14.34
CA LYS A 270 -32.76 -15.40 14.00
C LYS A 270 -33.36 -16.27 12.90
N ASN A 271 -34.38 -17.04 13.24
CA ASN A 271 -35.19 -17.80 12.29
C ASN A 271 -36.21 -16.90 11.57
N ASN A 272 -35.76 -15.86 10.85
CA ASN A 272 -36.62 -15.09 9.94
C ASN A 272 -36.22 -15.37 8.49
N GLY A 273 -36.65 -16.53 7.99
CA GLY A 273 -36.15 -17.20 6.78
C GLY A 273 -36.11 -16.38 5.47
N ASN A 274 -36.89 -15.31 5.33
CA ASN A 274 -36.88 -14.49 4.11
C ASN A 274 -35.96 -13.26 4.19
N LEU A 275 -36.00 -12.50 5.29
CA LEU A 275 -35.22 -11.25 5.43
C LEU A 275 -33.71 -11.51 5.58
N ASP A 276 -33.35 -12.60 6.26
CA ASP A 276 -31.95 -12.96 6.49
C ASP A 276 -31.28 -13.49 5.21
N SER A 277 -32.06 -14.14 4.33
CA SER A 277 -31.57 -14.63 3.04
C SER A 277 -31.22 -13.47 2.09
N GLU A 278 -32.06 -12.43 2.04
CA GLU A 278 -31.90 -11.28 1.15
C GLU A 278 -30.70 -10.40 1.58
N LYS A 279 -30.57 -10.15 2.89
CA LYS A 279 -29.45 -9.39 3.47
C LYS A 279 -28.11 -10.10 3.30
N SER A 280 -28.10 -11.44 3.39
CA SER A 280 -26.90 -12.25 3.14
C SER A 280 -26.44 -12.19 1.69
N ASN A 281 -27.40 -12.21 0.74
CA ASN A 281 -27.11 -12.12 -0.69
C ASN A 281 -26.55 -10.74 -1.08
N GLU A 282 -27.09 -9.67 -0.51
CA GLU A 282 -26.61 -8.30 -0.75
C GLU A 282 -25.19 -8.07 -0.20
N SER A 283 -24.90 -8.54 1.01
CA SER A 283 -23.54 -8.44 1.59
C SER A 283 -22.52 -9.25 0.78
N GLN A 284 -22.93 -10.37 0.20
CA GLN A 284 -22.09 -11.21 -0.65
C GLN A 284 -21.91 -10.62 -2.07
N SER A 285 -22.86 -9.81 -2.55
CA SER A 285 -22.73 -9.12 -3.84
C SER A 285 -21.80 -7.92 -3.77
N VAL A 286 -21.89 -7.11 -2.71
CA VAL A 286 -20.94 -6.03 -2.41
C VAL A 286 -19.52 -6.59 -2.33
N PHE A 287 -19.35 -7.69 -1.60
CA PHE A 287 -18.06 -8.32 -1.37
C PHE A 287 -17.38 -8.76 -2.67
N SER A 288 -18.10 -9.50 -3.53
CA SER A 288 -17.53 -9.96 -4.81
C SER A 288 -17.22 -8.80 -5.75
N SER A 289 -18.08 -7.77 -5.79
CA SER A 289 -17.87 -6.60 -6.64
C SER A 289 -16.66 -5.80 -6.18
N PHE A 290 -16.45 -5.66 -4.87
CA PHE A 290 -15.24 -5.05 -4.33
C PHE A 290 -13.99 -5.85 -4.69
N LEU A 291 -14.00 -7.17 -4.46
CA LEU A 291 -12.85 -8.03 -4.76
C LEU A 291 -12.44 -7.97 -6.23
N MET A 292 -13.40 -8.00 -7.15
CA MET A 292 -13.11 -7.89 -8.58
C MET A 292 -12.50 -6.54 -8.94
N ASN A 293 -13.06 -5.45 -8.43
CA ASN A 293 -12.51 -4.12 -8.68
C ASN A 293 -11.13 -3.92 -8.01
N PHE A 294 -10.89 -4.55 -6.86
CA PHE A 294 -9.59 -4.54 -6.19
C PHE A 294 -8.52 -5.28 -7.00
N SER A 295 -8.85 -6.42 -7.62
CA SER A 295 -7.91 -7.13 -8.50
C SER A 295 -7.40 -6.25 -9.65
N PHE A 296 -8.26 -5.40 -10.21
CA PHE A 296 -7.85 -4.43 -11.23
C PHE A 296 -6.83 -3.42 -10.68
N VAL A 297 -7.11 -2.82 -9.52
CA VAL A 297 -6.20 -1.89 -8.85
C VAL A 297 -4.88 -2.56 -8.48
N ALA A 298 -4.92 -3.81 -8.02
CA ALA A 298 -3.74 -4.59 -7.68
C ALA A 298 -2.84 -4.84 -8.89
N ILE A 299 -3.39 -5.10 -10.09
CA ILE A 299 -2.59 -5.26 -11.32
C ILE A 299 -1.87 -3.95 -11.69
N ILE A 300 -2.55 -2.80 -11.57
CA ILE A 300 -1.92 -1.50 -11.80
C ILE A 300 -0.79 -1.27 -10.80
N ALA A 301 -1.06 -1.48 -9.51
CA ALA A 301 -0.06 -1.34 -8.45
C ALA A 301 1.14 -2.25 -8.68
N LEU A 302 0.93 -3.52 -9.04
CA LEU A 302 2.00 -4.48 -9.32
C LEU A 302 2.86 -4.06 -10.53
N THR A 303 2.24 -3.50 -11.57
CA THR A 303 2.94 -2.97 -12.74
C THR A 303 3.84 -1.79 -12.34
N VAL A 304 3.32 -0.86 -11.55
CA VAL A 304 4.09 0.29 -11.02
C VAL A 304 5.23 -0.19 -10.12
N ILE A 305 4.96 -1.11 -9.18
CA ILE A 305 5.97 -1.71 -8.28
C ILE A 305 7.09 -2.36 -9.10
N GLY A 306 6.76 -3.11 -10.15
CA GLY A 306 7.73 -3.77 -11.01
C GLY A 306 8.66 -2.78 -11.70
N ILE A 307 8.12 -1.75 -12.36
CA ILE A 307 8.91 -0.75 -13.09
C ILE A 307 9.77 0.08 -12.14
N THR A 308 9.15 0.62 -11.09
CA THR A 308 9.85 1.46 -10.10
C THR A 308 10.90 0.66 -9.33
N GLY A 309 10.61 -0.60 -8.98
CA GLY A 309 11.54 -1.49 -8.29
C GLY A 309 12.76 -1.85 -9.16
N LEU A 310 12.56 -2.07 -10.46
CA LEU A 310 13.67 -2.30 -11.40
C LEU A 310 14.57 -1.08 -11.55
N TYR A 311 13.97 0.10 -11.67
CA TYR A 311 14.72 1.35 -11.72
C TYR A 311 15.55 1.58 -10.44
N LEU A 312 14.93 1.46 -9.27
CA LEU A 312 15.63 1.62 -7.98
C LEU A 312 16.71 0.54 -7.80
N GLY A 313 16.44 -0.71 -8.21
CA GLY A 313 17.42 -1.78 -8.19
C GLY A 313 18.63 -1.48 -9.08
N ARG A 314 18.41 -0.94 -10.28
CA ARG A 314 19.49 -0.52 -11.19
C ARG A 314 20.35 0.59 -10.60
N ILE A 315 19.72 1.55 -9.94
CA ILE A 315 20.41 2.67 -9.31
C ILE A 315 21.21 2.22 -8.08
N HIS A 316 20.68 1.34 -7.26
CA HIS A 316 21.37 0.92 -6.03
C HIS A 316 22.44 -0.15 -6.28
N LEU A 317 22.22 -1.10 -7.19
CA LEU A 317 23.20 -2.17 -7.46
C LEU A 317 24.32 -1.76 -8.42
N GLN A 318 24.02 -0.85 -9.36
CA GLN A 318 24.90 -0.39 -10.44
C GLN A 318 25.37 -1.47 -11.46
N ASN A 319 25.62 -2.71 -11.04
CA ASN A 319 25.97 -3.86 -11.87
C ASN A 319 25.15 -5.11 -11.45
N ILE A 320 25.09 -6.11 -12.33
CA ILE A 320 24.32 -7.33 -12.07
C ILE A 320 25.00 -8.23 -11.04
N TRP A 321 26.32 -8.24 -10.98
CA TRP A 321 27.09 -9.07 -10.05
C TRP A 321 26.89 -8.66 -8.60
N SER A 322 26.65 -7.38 -8.32
CA SER A 322 26.28 -6.92 -6.99
C SER A 322 25.04 -7.63 -6.47
N LEU A 323 24.12 -8.06 -7.33
CA LEU A 323 22.94 -8.80 -6.90
C LEU A 323 23.29 -10.08 -6.12
N PHE A 324 24.36 -10.77 -6.50
CA PHE A 324 24.73 -12.09 -5.94
C PHE A 324 25.85 -12.03 -4.91
N PHE A 325 26.70 -11.01 -4.97
CA PHE A 325 27.91 -10.94 -4.15
C PHE A 325 27.87 -9.89 -3.05
N THR A 326 26.80 -9.10 -2.96
CA THR A 326 26.63 -8.05 -1.92
C THR A 326 25.57 -8.48 -0.90
N VAL A 327 25.71 -8.01 0.35
CA VAL A 327 24.68 -8.21 1.39
C VAL A 327 23.38 -7.54 0.96
N TYR A 328 23.48 -6.33 0.38
CA TYR A 328 22.34 -5.62 -0.19
C TYR A 328 21.62 -6.46 -1.26
N GLY A 329 22.37 -7.03 -2.20
CA GLY A 329 21.87 -7.89 -3.27
C GLY A 329 21.20 -9.17 -2.75
N ASN A 330 21.81 -9.82 -1.76
CA ASN A 330 21.25 -11.02 -1.13
C ASN A 330 19.91 -10.76 -0.43
N ILE A 331 19.78 -9.64 0.30
CA ILE A 331 18.50 -9.24 0.91
C ILE A 331 17.47 -8.96 -0.21
N LEU A 332 17.88 -8.33 -1.30
CA LEU A 332 17.00 -8.07 -2.45
C LEU A 332 16.55 -9.38 -3.13
N ILE A 333 17.43 -10.38 -3.28
CA ILE A 333 17.06 -11.72 -3.78
C ILE A 333 16.00 -12.35 -2.90
N ILE A 334 16.16 -12.31 -1.57
CA ILE A 334 15.16 -12.84 -0.62
C ILE A 334 13.83 -12.10 -0.81
N LYS A 335 13.84 -10.77 -0.92
CA LYS A 335 12.64 -9.96 -1.17
C LYS A 335 11.93 -10.36 -2.46
N ILE A 336 12.66 -10.56 -3.55
CA ILE A 336 12.11 -10.98 -4.85
C ILE A 336 11.57 -12.42 -4.76
N SER A 337 12.33 -13.33 -4.12
CA SER A 337 11.96 -14.73 -3.94
C SER A 337 10.65 -14.89 -3.16
N LEU A 338 10.38 -14.03 -2.17
CA LEU A 338 9.11 -14.00 -1.43
C LEU A 338 7.97 -13.33 -2.21
N THR A 339 8.30 -12.34 -3.03
CA THR A 339 7.31 -11.64 -3.87
C THR A 339 6.71 -12.57 -4.92
N LEU A 340 7.51 -13.46 -5.53
CA LEU A 340 7.05 -14.40 -6.55
C LEU A 340 5.88 -15.31 -6.11
N PRO A 341 5.96 -16.09 -5.02
CA PRO A 341 4.86 -16.91 -4.55
C PRO A 341 3.65 -16.05 -4.14
N MET A 342 3.86 -14.84 -3.62
CA MET A 342 2.76 -13.92 -3.32
C MET A 342 2.01 -13.49 -4.59
N ILE A 343 2.70 -13.21 -5.70
CA ILE A 343 2.08 -12.90 -7.00
C ILE A 343 1.31 -14.12 -7.53
N ILE A 344 1.88 -15.33 -7.41
CA ILE A 344 1.22 -16.57 -7.83
C ILE A 344 -0.09 -16.78 -7.04
N LEU A 345 -0.07 -16.56 -5.73
CA LEU A 345 -1.26 -16.62 -4.88
C LEU A 345 -2.30 -15.55 -5.27
N GLY A 346 -1.85 -14.33 -5.61
CA GLY A 346 -2.72 -13.28 -6.12
C GLY A 346 -3.45 -13.68 -7.41
N LYS A 347 -2.73 -14.29 -8.36
CA LYS A 347 -3.33 -14.85 -9.59
C LYS A 347 -4.31 -15.98 -9.28
N TYR A 348 -3.95 -16.89 -8.38
CA TYR A 348 -4.85 -17.95 -7.93
C TYR A 348 -6.16 -17.39 -7.36
N ASN A 349 -6.10 -16.34 -6.53
CA ASN A 349 -7.30 -15.68 -6.00
C ASN A 349 -8.13 -15.03 -7.10
N GLN A 350 -7.47 -14.37 -8.05
CA GLN A 350 -8.15 -13.75 -9.20
C GLN A 350 -8.94 -14.78 -10.00
N ASP A 351 -8.32 -15.93 -10.34
CA ASP A 351 -8.99 -17.00 -11.09
C ASP A 351 -10.20 -17.58 -10.31
N ARG A 352 -10.11 -17.65 -8.98
CA ARG A 352 -11.22 -18.10 -8.11
C ARG A 352 -12.34 -17.07 -7.97
N ILE A 353 -12.01 -15.79 -7.97
CA ILE A 353 -13.00 -14.70 -7.98
C ILE A 353 -13.75 -14.70 -9.32
N ASP A 354 -13.04 -14.92 -10.42
CA ASP A 354 -13.63 -15.04 -11.75
C ASP A 354 -14.62 -16.22 -11.81
N GLU A 355 -14.22 -17.39 -11.29
CA GLU A 355 -15.10 -18.57 -11.17
C GLU A 355 -16.41 -18.25 -10.42
N LEU A 356 -16.33 -17.50 -9.31
CA LEU A 356 -17.50 -17.07 -8.52
C LEU A 356 -18.39 -16.08 -9.27
N SER A 357 -17.83 -15.22 -10.12
CA SER A 357 -18.59 -14.23 -10.88
C SER A 357 -19.42 -14.89 -11.99
N HIS A 358 -18.83 -15.86 -12.72
CA HIS A 358 -19.50 -16.58 -13.79
C HIS A 358 -20.64 -17.47 -13.30
N THR A 359 -20.45 -18.17 -12.17
CA THR A 359 -21.53 -18.97 -11.58
C THR A 359 -22.72 -18.09 -11.17
N ARG A 360 -22.47 -16.86 -10.72
CA ARG A 360 -23.55 -15.93 -10.37
C ARG A 360 -24.32 -15.41 -11.58
N ILE A 361 -23.63 -15.03 -12.66
CA ILE A 361 -24.30 -14.61 -13.91
C ILE A 361 -25.29 -15.67 -14.37
N ASN A 362 -24.85 -16.93 -14.44
CA ASN A 362 -25.70 -18.03 -14.91
C ASN A 362 -26.93 -18.29 -14.02
N ARG A 363 -26.97 -17.78 -12.78
CA ARG A 363 -28.16 -17.82 -11.92
C ARG A 363 -29.21 -16.77 -12.28
N VAL A 364 -28.80 -15.63 -12.81
CA VAL A 364 -29.74 -14.56 -13.21
C VAL A 364 -30.50 -14.99 -14.48
N ASP A 365 -29.81 -15.68 -15.39
CA ASP A 365 -30.38 -16.11 -16.68
C ASP A 365 -31.27 -17.36 -16.62
N ILE A 366 -31.30 -18.12 -15.51
CA ILE A 366 -31.96 -19.44 -15.45
C ILE A 366 -32.88 -19.53 -14.22
N GLN A 367 -34.14 -19.95 -14.40
CA GLN A 367 -34.99 -20.45 -13.31
C GLN A 367 -34.40 -21.78 -12.77
N VAL A 368 -33.41 -21.67 -11.88
CA VAL A 368 -32.65 -22.81 -11.38
C VAL A 368 -33.49 -23.62 -10.38
N ASN A 369 -33.53 -24.95 -10.59
CA ASN A 369 -34.10 -25.92 -9.66
C ASN A 369 -33.48 -25.77 -8.24
N LYS A 370 -34.31 -25.73 -7.19
CA LYS A 370 -33.90 -25.56 -5.78
C LYS A 370 -32.74 -26.47 -5.34
N ASN A 371 -32.67 -27.70 -5.85
CA ASN A 371 -31.58 -28.63 -5.53
C ASN A 371 -30.22 -28.20 -6.11
N ARG A 372 -30.23 -27.61 -7.32
CA ARG A 372 -29.02 -27.09 -7.97
C ARG A 372 -28.55 -25.80 -7.29
N GLU A 373 -29.48 -24.94 -6.88
CA GLU A 373 -29.18 -23.73 -6.11
C GLU A 373 -28.46 -24.06 -4.78
N TYR A 374 -28.91 -25.09 -4.07
CA TYR A 374 -28.28 -25.53 -2.81
C TYR A 374 -26.83 -26.03 -3.00
N LEU A 375 -26.60 -26.86 -4.02
CA LEU A 375 -25.27 -27.40 -4.35
C LEU A 375 -24.29 -26.28 -4.75
N GLU A 376 -24.73 -25.35 -5.59
CA GLU A 376 -23.91 -24.22 -6.01
C GLU A 376 -23.64 -23.23 -4.86
N ARG A 377 -24.61 -22.97 -3.98
CA ARG A 377 -24.41 -22.14 -2.78
C ARG A 377 -23.43 -22.78 -1.79
N SER A 378 -23.41 -24.11 -1.71
CA SER A 378 -22.43 -24.85 -0.93
C SER A 378 -21.03 -24.74 -1.54
N ARG A 379 -20.91 -24.81 -2.88
CA ARG A 379 -19.65 -24.57 -3.60
C ARG A 379 -19.12 -23.15 -3.38
N ASP A 380 -19.95 -22.12 -3.51
CA ASP A 380 -19.56 -20.72 -3.30
C ASP A 380 -18.97 -20.50 -1.90
N LYS A 381 -19.60 -21.08 -0.87
CA LYS A 381 -19.09 -21.01 0.51
C LYS A 381 -17.70 -21.62 0.64
N ILE A 382 -17.43 -22.74 -0.04
CA ILE A 382 -16.12 -23.39 -0.04
C ILE A 382 -15.08 -22.49 -0.73
N ILE A 383 -15.42 -21.90 -1.88
CA ILE A 383 -14.50 -21.03 -2.62
C ILE A 383 -14.20 -19.77 -1.81
N ILE A 384 -15.21 -19.12 -1.21
CA ILE A 384 -15.02 -17.94 -0.35
C ILE A 384 -14.14 -18.28 0.86
N LYS A 385 -14.31 -19.46 1.47
CA LYS A 385 -13.45 -19.91 2.58
C LYS A 385 -11.99 -20.07 2.14
N LYS A 386 -11.74 -20.59 0.93
CA LYS A 386 -10.40 -20.71 0.36
C LYS A 386 -9.78 -19.34 0.07
N ILE A 387 -10.52 -18.44 -0.57
CA ILE A 387 -10.08 -17.05 -0.83
C ILE A 387 -9.73 -16.35 0.49
N LYS A 388 -10.61 -16.46 1.49
CA LYS A 388 -10.37 -15.86 2.82
C LYS A 388 -9.07 -16.37 3.46
N LYS A 389 -8.76 -17.65 3.32
CA LYS A 389 -7.50 -18.22 3.83
C LYS A 389 -6.31 -17.72 3.03
N SER A 390 -6.40 -17.72 1.69
CA SER A 390 -5.31 -17.26 0.81
C SER A 390 -4.98 -15.79 1.04
N VAL A 391 -5.99 -14.90 1.05
CA VAL A 391 -5.77 -13.46 1.28
C VAL A 391 -5.13 -13.18 2.65
N LYS A 392 -5.46 -13.97 3.69
CA LYS A 392 -4.78 -13.87 4.98
C LYS A 392 -3.31 -14.25 4.90
N ILE A 393 -2.99 -15.32 4.16
CA ILE A 393 -1.61 -15.76 3.94
C ILE A 393 -0.85 -14.71 3.11
N GLU A 394 -1.44 -14.18 2.05
CA GLU A 394 -0.86 -13.12 1.22
C GLU A 394 -0.62 -11.83 2.02
N SER A 395 -1.56 -11.44 2.88
CA SER A 395 -1.38 -10.28 3.75
C SER A 395 -0.23 -10.49 4.73
N LEU A 396 -0.06 -11.70 5.29
CA LEU A 396 1.05 -12.01 6.19
C LEU A 396 2.39 -12.02 5.43
N LEU A 397 2.42 -12.65 4.26
CA LEU A 397 3.60 -12.62 3.37
C LEU A 397 3.98 -11.20 2.98
N GLY A 398 3.00 -10.34 2.68
CA GLY A 398 3.23 -8.94 2.38
C GLY A 398 3.88 -8.18 3.54
N ILE A 399 3.42 -8.41 4.78
CA ILE A 399 4.06 -7.87 5.99
C ILE A 399 5.50 -8.37 6.10
N THR A 400 5.75 -9.67 5.91
CA THR A 400 7.10 -10.25 5.93
C THR A 400 8.01 -9.64 4.86
N ILE A 401 7.52 -9.41 3.64
CA ILE A 401 8.28 -8.78 2.56
C ILE A 401 8.66 -7.34 2.94
N ILE A 402 7.75 -6.57 3.54
CA ILE A 402 8.04 -5.20 4.01
C ILE A 402 9.05 -5.24 5.16
N THR A 403 8.94 -6.19 6.08
CA THR A 403 9.92 -6.37 7.16
C THR A 403 11.31 -6.66 6.59
N ILE A 404 11.44 -7.52 5.57
CA ILE A 404 12.74 -7.76 4.94
C ILE A 404 13.21 -6.52 4.17
N ALA A 405 12.30 -5.75 3.57
CA ALA A 405 12.65 -4.51 2.90
C ALA A 405 13.19 -3.43 3.86
N SER A 406 12.85 -3.44 5.14
CA SER A 406 13.44 -2.49 6.10
C SER A 406 14.95 -2.71 6.29
N PHE A 407 15.42 -3.95 6.14
CA PHE A 407 16.85 -4.28 6.19
C PHE A 407 17.63 -3.67 5.01
N LEU A 408 17.00 -3.56 3.83
CA LEU A 408 17.60 -2.85 2.69
C LEU A 408 17.78 -1.36 2.96
N SER A 409 17.04 -0.79 3.91
CA SER A 409 17.13 0.64 4.21
C SER A 409 18.18 0.99 5.27
N VAL A 410 18.73 -0.01 5.98
CA VAL A 410 19.83 0.16 6.93
C VAL A 410 21.14 -0.45 6.41
N THR A 411 21.09 -1.08 5.23
CA THR A 411 22.25 -1.67 4.56
C THR A 411 22.65 -0.75 3.42
N SER A 412 23.85 -0.20 3.47
CA SER A 412 24.34 0.69 2.41
C SER A 412 24.38 -0.04 1.05
N PRO A 413 23.94 0.60 -0.04
CA PRO A 413 24.08 0.03 -1.38
C PRO A 413 25.56 -0.11 -1.76
N PRO A 414 25.91 -1.07 -2.62
CA PRO A 414 27.28 -1.28 -3.05
C PRO A 414 27.82 -0.08 -3.83
N SER A 415 29.01 0.41 -3.46
CA SER A 415 29.74 1.43 -4.21
C SER A 415 30.69 0.78 -5.22
N LEU A 416 30.86 1.41 -6.39
CA LEU A 416 31.75 0.94 -7.47
C LEU A 416 33.23 0.79 -7.05
N SER A 417 33.63 1.28 -5.88
CA SER A 417 35.00 1.21 -5.37
C SER A 417 35.48 -0.22 -5.02
N ASN A 418 34.56 -1.17 -4.84
CA ASN A 418 34.88 -2.49 -4.26
C ASN A 418 35.31 -3.56 -5.29
N MET A 419 35.38 -3.25 -6.58
CA MET A 419 35.91 -4.18 -7.62
C MET A 419 37.33 -3.85 -8.10
N ASN A 420 37.99 -2.84 -7.50
CA ASN A 420 39.34 -2.42 -7.92
C ASN A 420 40.46 -2.98 -7.03
N ILE A 421 40.15 -3.81 -6.03
CA ILE A 421 41.14 -4.29 -5.06
C ILE A 421 41.55 -5.72 -5.41
N SER A 422 42.23 -5.87 -6.55
CA SER A 422 43.08 -7.04 -6.86
C SER A 422 44.09 -6.73 -7.97
N GLU A 423 44.59 -5.50 -8.14
CA GLU A 423 45.52 -5.25 -9.25
C GLU A 423 46.52 -4.13 -8.93
N SER A 424 47.59 -4.50 -8.24
CA SER A 424 48.83 -3.71 -8.18
C SER A 424 49.83 -4.13 -9.26
N GLN A 425 49.37 -4.60 -10.43
CA GLN A 425 50.23 -4.91 -11.58
C GLN A 425 49.46 -4.74 -12.89
N GLY A 426 49.97 -3.92 -13.83
CA GLY A 426 49.57 -3.96 -15.25
C GLY A 426 48.79 -2.76 -15.80
N ARG A 427 49.50 -1.73 -16.32
CA ARG A 427 48.91 -0.57 -17.02
C ARG A 427 48.15 -0.90 -18.34
N ALA A 428 48.11 -2.16 -18.77
CA ALA A 428 47.39 -2.60 -19.98
C ALA A 428 46.04 -3.29 -19.68
N GLU A 429 45.87 -3.90 -18.50
CA GLU A 429 44.63 -4.59 -18.10
C GLU A 429 43.51 -3.61 -17.69
N ILE A 430 43.89 -2.42 -17.22
CA ILE A 430 42.97 -1.35 -16.80
C ILE A 430 42.07 -0.86 -17.95
N ALA A 431 42.59 -0.80 -19.18
CA ALA A 431 41.80 -0.39 -20.34
C ALA A 431 40.78 -1.48 -20.74
N THR A 432 41.16 -2.75 -20.67
CA THR A 432 40.28 -3.88 -20.96
C THR A 432 39.21 -4.07 -19.86
N MET A 433 39.56 -3.94 -18.58
CA MET A 433 38.60 -4.03 -17.45
C MET A 433 37.64 -2.83 -17.39
N GLY A 434 38.09 -1.63 -17.75
CA GLY A 434 37.21 -0.48 -17.94
C GLY A 434 36.18 -0.70 -19.05
N VAL A 435 36.57 -1.35 -20.15
CA VAL A 435 35.65 -1.72 -21.24
C VAL A 435 34.67 -2.82 -20.80
N PHE A 436 35.13 -3.87 -20.10
CA PHE A 436 34.26 -4.94 -19.59
C PHE A 436 33.24 -4.45 -18.55
N SER A 437 33.66 -3.62 -17.59
CA SER A 437 32.74 -3.03 -16.60
C SER A 437 31.72 -2.07 -17.21
N TYR A 438 32.13 -1.30 -18.23
CA TYR A 438 31.23 -0.44 -18.99
C TYR A 438 30.22 -1.25 -19.82
N LEU A 439 30.67 -2.32 -20.48
CA LEU A 439 29.80 -3.23 -21.22
C LEU A 439 28.80 -3.94 -20.31
N ASP A 440 29.22 -4.38 -19.12
CA ASP A 440 28.34 -5.05 -18.15
C ASP A 440 27.29 -4.09 -17.53
N SER A 441 27.70 -2.85 -17.22
CA SER A 441 26.80 -1.78 -16.77
C SER A 441 25.73 -1.44 -17.82
N ASN A 442 26.12 -1.41 -19.10
CA ASN A 442 25.19 -1.19 -20.21
C ASN A 442 24.29 -2.39 -20.47
N ALA A 443 24.82 -3.60 -20.39
CA ALA A 443 24.05 -4.84 -20.50
C ALA A 443 22.99 -4.92 -19.39
N PHE A 444 23.35 -4.54 -18.17
CA PHE A 444 22.42 -4.49 -17.05
C PHE A 444 21.32 -3.44 -17.27
N SER A 445 21.67 -2.24 -17.75
CA SER A 445 20.68 -1.22 -18.12
C SER A 445 19.72 -1.72 -19.21
N LEU A 446 20.24 -2.40 -20.23
CA LEU A 446 19.43 -2.96 -21.32
C LEU A 446 18.50 -4.07 -20.82
N LEU A 447 18.98 -4.94 -19.93
CA LEU A 447 18.16 -5.96 -19.26
C LEU A 447 17.01 -5.33 -18.48
N VAL A 448 17.29 -4.29 -17.70
CA VAL A 448 16.29 -3.54 -16.92
C VAL A 448 15.22 -2.92 -17.82
N ILE A 449 15.62 -2.35 -18.97
CA ILE A 449 14.70 -1.78 -19.96
C ILE A 449 13.81 -2.88 -20.56
N ILE A 450 14.40 -3.99 -21.02
CA ILE A 450 13.66 -5.12 -21.59
C ILE A 450 12.64 -5.66 -20.58
N LEU A 451 13.06 -5.90 -19.34
CA LEU A 451 12.18 -6.44 -18.31
C LEU A 451 11.06 -5.46 -17.95
N SER A 452 11.35 -4.15 -17.93
CA SER A 452 10.33 -3.12 -17.72
C SER A 452 9.29 -3.12 -18.85
N ILE A 453 9.71 -3.25 -20.11
CA ILE A 453 8.81 -3.37 -21.26
C ILE A 453 7.93 -4.63 -21.13
N ILE A 454 8.52 -5.77 -20.75
CA ILE A 454 7.76 -7.02 -20.53
C ILE A 454 6.70 -6.84 -19.44
N ILE A 455 7.06 -6.21 -18.32
CA ILE A 455 6.12 -5.94 -17.21
C ILE A 455 4.98 -5.03 -17.67
N VAL A 456 5.27 -3.98 -18.42
CA VAL A 456 4.25 -3.08 -18.98
C VAL A 456 3.30 -3.84 -19.91
N LEU A 457 3.84 -4.61 -20.86
CA LEU A 457 3.03 -5.40 -21.80
C LEU A 457 2.15 -6.41 -21.07
N PHE A 458 2.71 -7.15 -20.10
CA PHE A 458 1.96 -8.11 -19.30
C PHE A 458 0.86 -7.43 -18.47
N GLY A 459 1.16 -6.29 -17.85
CA GLY A 459 0.20 -5.45 -17.13
C GLY A 459 -0.95 -5.01 -18.05
N MET A 460 -0.64 -4.44 -19.22
CA MET A 460 -1.64 -4.00 -20.20
C MET A 460 -2.54 -5.13 -20.69
N LEU A 461 -1.97 -6.30 -21.01
CA LEU A 461 -2.73 -7.47 -21.44
C LEU A 461 -3.71 -7.95 -20.36
N ASN A 462 -3.25 -8.04 -19.11
CA ASN A 462 -4.10 -8.45 -17.99
C ASN A 462 -5.20 -7.41 -17.68
N LEU A 463 -4.87 -6.11 -17.73
CA LEU A 463 -5.86 -5.04 -17.54
C LEU A 463 -6.93 -5.07 -18.62
N ARG A 464 -6.55 -5.28 -19.89
CA ARG A 464 -7.50 -5.39 -21.00
C ARG A 464 -8.44 -6.58 -20.81
N LYS A 465 -7.88 -7.76 -20.51
CA LYS A 465 -8.67 -8.99 -20.24
C LYS A 465 -9.65 -8.77 -19.09
N HIS A 466 -9.21 -8.11 -18.02
CA HIS A 466 -10.05 -7.86 -16.85
C HIS A 466 -11.12 -6.78 -17.11
N ALA A 467 -10.80 -5.73 -17.86
CA ALA A 467 -11.76 -4.69 -18.24
C ALA A 467 -12.90 -5.23 -19.11
N THR A 468 -12.58 -6.10 -20.08
CA THR A 468 -13.60 -6.78 -20.90
C THR A 468 -14.54 -7.61 -20.03
N LYS A 469 -13.99 -8.39 -19.08
CA LYS A 469 -14.80 -9.18 -18.14
C LYS A 469 -15.72 -8.34 -17.26
N ILE A 470 -15.20 -7.24 -16.69
CA ILE A 470 -16.04 -6.32 -15.90
C ILE A 470 -17.17 -5.75 -16.76
N LYS A 471 -16.90 -5.43 -18.03
CA LYS A 471 -17.91 -4.90 -18.95
C LYS A 471 -19.00 -5.94 -19.23
N GLU A 472 -18.63 -7.18 -19.56
CA GLU A 472 -19.58 -8.29 -19.75
C GLU A 472 -20.44 -8.54 -18.50
N LEU A 473 -19.84 -8.44 -17.30
CA LEU A 473 -20.55 -8.57 -16.03
C LEU A 473 -21.55 -7.45 -15.79
N LYS A 474 -21.26 -6.22 -16.21
CA LYS A 474 -22.21 -5.11 -16.07
C LYS A 474 -23.38 -5.25 -17.04
N GLU A 475 -23.09 -5.54 -18.30
CA GLU A 475 -24.10 -5.71 -19.35
C GLU A 475 -25.12 -6.81 -19.00
N LYS A 476 -24.69 -7.87 -18.31
CA LYS A 476 -25.57 -8.96 -17.87
C LYS A 476 -26.32 -8.73 -16.55
N ASN A 477 -25.87 -7.80 -15.71
CA ASN A 477 -26.57 -7.46 -14.45
C ASN A 477 -27.60 -6.31 -14.62
N ASP A 478 -27.58 -5.61 -15.76
CA ASP A 478 -28.51 -4.53 -16.12
C ASP A 478 -29.75 -5.02 -16.91
N PHE A 479 -29.99 -6.34 -16.99
CA PHE A 479 -31.25 -6.93 -17.47
C PHE A 479 -32.10 -7.51 -16.32
#